data_AF-A0A954KHE1-F1
#
_entry.id   AF-A0A954KHE1-F1
#
_cell.length_a   1.000
_cell.length_b   1.000
_cell.length_c   1.000
_cell.angle_alpha   90.00
_cell.angle_beta   90.00
_cell.angle_gamma   90.00
#
_symmetry.space_group_name_H-M   'P 1'
#
loop_
_entity.id
_entity.type
_entity.pdbx_description
1 polymer ?
#
loop_
_entity_poly.entity_id
_entity_poly.type
_entity_poly.pdbx_seq_one_letter_code
_entity_poly.pdbx_strand_id
1 'polypeptide(L)'
;IVGNILHNRVDAVADTRQEMQRIASIVSQDRRVSAMPMDNDMRNFLLQAVTFGQRWTSLHGGHSDGFIPLELQELRDEIESRHDLVIQELKDLAERYPVNEVRSAVGCLILAMEQVRDLVDPDVPAERSEPNARELLHAELLRIPTLEFSATWVPECDPETLTDRIVEYLVSPRPSWMTAIQLQLANDNLDSAEKTSSLPVFTRLERQQLQKVLAKYRKQQQDEIWKDLRETETMIEQASRMQIFSEQDRAGFAARLERLRQGLSISRNHSAEAEEIKKLRQAIERRRTREATLTQERLQQLSGDEMPKPAPPASDWRIDFTSD
;
A
#
# COMPACT_ATOMS: atom_id res chain seq x y z
N ILE A 1 -15.34 9.04 -33.55
CA ILE A 1 -14.42 8.63 -32.45
C ILE A 1 -12.98 9.03 -32.79
N VAL A 2 -12.41 8.58 -33.91
CA VAL A 2 -11.06 8.99 -34.37
C VAL A 2 -10.95 10.52 -34.59
N GLY A 3 -12.00 11.17 -35.11
CA GLY A 3 -12.04 12.64 -35.27
C GLY A 3 -12.00 13.44 -33.97
N ASN A 4 -12.64 12.96 -32.89
CA ASN A 4 -12.60 13.66 -31.59
C ASN A 4 -11.27 13.47 -30.85
N ILE A 5 -10.59 12.34 -31.09
CA ILE A 5 -9.26 12.05 -30.51
C ILE A 5 -8.19 12.91 -31.19
N LEU A 6 -8.32 13.16 -32.50
CA LEU A 6 -7.42 14.05 -33.23
C LEU A 6 -7.66 15.54 -32.88
N HIS A 7 -8.92 15.95 -32.68
CA HIS A 7 -9.25 17.31 -32.24
C HIS A 7 -8.69 17.60 -30.84
N ASN A 8 -8.92 16.70 -29.87
CA ASN A 8 -8.37 16.82 -28.51
C ASN A 8 -6.83 16.83 -28.47
N ARG A 9 -6.15 16.16 -29.42
CA ARG A 9 -4.67 16.17 -29.53
C ARG A 9 -4.14 17.49 -30.06
N VAL A 10 -4.81 18.08 -31.05
CA VAL A 10 -4.43 19.39 -31.60
C VAL A 10 -4.64 20.48 -30.56
N ASP A 11 -5.73 20.40 -29.80
CA ASP A 11 -6.03 21.34 -28.72
C ASP A 11 -5.04 21.21 -27.55
N ALA A 12 -4.68 19.98 -27.13
CA ALA A 12 -3.68 19.77 -26.08
C ALA A 12 -2.26 20.22 -26.47
N VAL A 13 -1.86 20.04 -27.74
CA VAL A 13 -0.58 20.54 -28.26
C VAL A 13 -0.59 22.06 -28.38
N ALA A 14 -1.73 22.66 -28.72
CA ALA A 14 -1.88 24.12 -28.73
C ALA A 14 -1.82 24.72 -27.31
N ASP A 15 -2.49 24.08 -26.35
CA ASP A 15 -2.50 24.50 -24.94
C ASP A 15 -1.11 24.40 -24.29
N THR A 16 -0.40 23.30 -24.52
CA THR A 16 0.99 23.13 -24.04
C THR A 16 1.95 24.12 -24.69
N ARG A 17 1.78 24.42 -26.00
CA ARG A 17 2.56 25.46 -26.69
C ARG A 17 2.30 26.85 -26.13
N GLN A 18 1.05 27.16 -25.81
CA GLN A 18 0.64 28.43 -25.22
C GLN A 18 1.20 28.60 -23.80
N GLU A 19 1.18 27.54 -22.98
CA GLU A 19 1.74 27.58 -21.63
C GLU A 19 3.27 27.63 -21.64
N MET A 20 3.94 26.93 -22.56
CA MET A 20 5.39 27.09 -22.77
C MET A 20 5.79 28.51 -23.21
N GLN A 21 4.98 29.16 -24.06
CA GLN A 21 5.18 30.56 -24.45
C GLN A 21 4.95 31.52 -23.27
N ARG A 22 4.00 31.19 -22.38
CA ARG A 22 3.75 31.94 -21.14
C ARG A 22 4.90 31.81 -20.14
N ILE A 23 5.45 30.61 -19.96
CA ILE A 23 6.62 30.38 -19.09
C ILE A 23 7.85 31.10 -19.68
N ALA A 24 8.06 31.02 -20.99
CA ALA A 24 9.13 31.75 -21.69
C ALA A 24 9.00 33.28 -21.54
N SER A 25 7.77 33.81 -21.60
CA SER A 25 7.53 35.26 -21.43
C SER A 25 7.73 35.70 -19.98
N ILE A 26 7.33 34.89 -19.00
CA ILE A 26 7.59 35.14 -17.57
C ILE A 26 9.10 35.13 -17.30
N VAL A 27 9.83 34.13 -17.79
CA VAL A 27 11.30 34.02 -17.62
C VAL A 27 12.05 35.17 -18.29
N SER A 28 11.53 35.71 -19.40
CA SER A 28 12.15 36.83 -20.13
C SER A 28 11.71 38.23 -19.68
N GLN A 29 10.52 38.40 -19.11
CA GLN A 29 9.99 39.70 -18.69
C GLN A 29 10.15 40.00 -17.19
N ASP A 30 10.38 38.98 -16.35
CA ASP A 30 10.30 39.20 -14.91
C ASP A 30 11.57 39.81 -14.29
N ARG A 31 11.65 41.15 -14.35
CA ARG A 31 12.56 41.96 -13.54
C ARG A 31 12.30 41.85 -12.03
N ARG A 32 11.24 41.17 -11.56
CA ARG A 32 10.97 40.98 -10.12
C ARG A 32 11.64 39.75 -9.51
N VAL A 33 12.25 38.87 -10.32
CA VAL A 33 13.22 37.86 -9.83
C VAL A 33 14.55 38.52 -9.41
N SER A 34 14.66 39.85 -9.49
CA SER A 34 15.82 40.62 -9.03
C SER A 34 15.99 40.68 -7.50
N ALA A 35 15.15 40.00 -6.71
CA ALA A 35 15.28 39.91 -5.25
C ALA A 35 15.80 38.54 -4.74
N MET A 36 16.03 37.57 -5.63
CA MET A 36 16.78 36.36 -5.31
C MET A 36 18.03 36.30 -6.21
N PRO A 37 19.21 35.96 -5.67
CA PRO A 37 20.40 35.76 -6.48
C PRO A 37 20.26 34.43 -7.23
N MET A 38 19.42 34.37 -8.26
CA MET A 38 19.54 33.33 -9.27
C MET A 38 20.72 33.70 -10.16
N ASP A 39 21.77 32.90 -10.09
CA ASP A 39 22.94 33.00 -10.96
C ASP A 39 22.51 33.03 -12.43
N ASN A 40 23.20 33.83 -13.25
CA ASN A 40 22.93 33.95 -14.69
C ASN A 40 22.91 32.57 -15.39
N ASP A 41 23.66 31.61 -14.87
CA ASP A 41 23.72 30.24 -15.36
C ASP A 41 22.38 29.51 -15.21
N MET A 42 21.69 29.69 -14.09
CA MET A 42 20.38 29.07 -13.85
C MET A 42 19.30 29.60 -14.78
N ARG A 43 19.34 30.90 -15.11
CA ARG A 43 18.45 31.48 -16.14
C ARG A 43 18.76 30.94 -17.54
N ASN A 44 20.03 30.76 -17.86
CA ASN A 44 20.45 30.18 -19.14
C ASN A 44 19.99 28.72 -19.27
N PHE A 45 20.09 27.92 -18.21
CA PHE A 45 19.59 26.54 -18.21
C PHE A 45 18.07 26.48 -18.36
N LEU A 46 17.32 27.36 -17.69
CA LEU A 46 15.86 27.43 -17.85
C LEU A 46 15.45 27.82 -19.27
N LEU A 47 16.15 28.78 -19.87
CA LEU A 47 15.91 29.15 -21.27
C LEU A 47 16.24 28.01 -22.24
N GLN A 48 17.31 27.26 -22.00
CA GLN A 48 17.66 26.08 -22.79
C GLN A 48 16.58 24.98 -22.67
N ALA A 49 16.09 24.70 -21.45
CA ALA A 49 15.02 23.74 -21.22
C ALA A 49 13.70 24.14 -21.90
N VAL A 50 13.34 25.42 -21.84
CA VAL A 50 12.16 25.96 -22.54
C VAL A 50 12.32 25.87 -24.06
N THR A 51 13.50 26.21 -24.58
CA THR A 51 13.79 26.12 -26.02
C THR A 51 13.72 24.67 -26.51
N PHE A 52 14.24 23.73 -25.71
CA PHE A 52 14.13 22.29 -25.96
C PHE A 52 12.66 21.85 -26.00
N GLY A 53 11.85 22.23 -25.01
CA GLY A 53 10.41 21.90 -24.97
C GLY A 53 9.61 22.48 -26.15
N GLN A 54 9.98 23.67 -26.63
CA GLN A 54 9.39 24.28 -27.82
C GLN A 54 9.77 23.56 -29.13
N ARG A 55 11.01 23.09 -29.25
CA ARG A 55 11.45 22.25 -30.39
C ARG A 55 10.72 20.91 -30.37
N TRP A 56 10.65 20.27 -29.20
CA TRP A 56 9.97 19.01 -28.98
C TRP A 56 8.48 19.03 -29.37
N THR A 57 7.73 20.01 -28.86
CA THR A 57 6.30 20.19 -29.19
C THR A 57 6.08 20.47 -30.68
N SER A 58 7.01 21.19 -31.31
CA SER A 58 6.95 21.46 -32.76
C SER A 58 7.19 20.19 -33.60
N LEU A 59 8.02 19.25 -33.13
CA LEU A 59 8.27 17.96 -33.79
C LEU A 59 7.05 17.01 -33.69
N HIS A 60 6.36 17.01 -32.55
CA HIS A 60 5.16 16.18 -32.32
C HIS A 60 3.90 16.67 -33.06
N GLY A 61 3.81 17.94 -33.44
CA GLY A 61 2.66 18.50 -34.15
C GLY A 61 2.57 18.16 -35.64
N GLY A 62 3.59 17.50 -36.22
CA GLY A 62 3.78 17.43 -37.67
C GLY A 62 3.54 16.10 -38.40
N HIS A 63 3.43 14.94 -37.73
CA HIS A 63 3.70 13.67 -38.42
C HIS A 63 2.63 12.58 -38.22
N SER A 64 1.98 12.21 -39.33
CA SER A 64 1.10 11.06 -39.51
C SER A 64 1.69 9.94 -40.37
N ASP A 65 2.93 10.07 -40.87
CA ASP A 65 3.60 9.06 -41.69
C ASP A 65 4.95 8.67 -41.07
N GLY A 66 5.25 7.36 -41.07
CA GLY A 66 6.33 6.69 -40.32
C GLY A 66 7.76 6.96 -40.79
N PHE A 67 8.10 8.22 -41.08
CA PHE A 67 9.46 8.67 -41.32
C PHE A 67 9.96 9.42 -40.08
N ILE A 68 11.09 8.99 -39.50
CA ILE A 68 11.73 9.69 -38.38
C ILE A 68 12.40 10.96 -38.97
N PRO A 69 11.98 12.18 -38.58
CA PRO A 69 12.60 13.40 -39.08
C PRO A 69 14.08 13.47 -38.70
N LEU A 70 14.91 14.06 -39.57
CA LEU A 70 16.35 14.22 -39.35
C LEU A 70 16.62 14.98 -38.03
N GLU A 71 15.77 15.96 -37.73
CA GLU A 71 15.82 16.77 -36.51
C GLU A 71 15.57 15.94 -35.24
N LEU A 72 14.82 14.82 -35.35
CA LEU A 72 14.56 13.91 -34.23
C LEU A 72 15.73 12.92 -34.04
N GLN A 73 16.43 12.57 -35.11
CA GLN A 73 17.69 11.82 -35.04
C GLN A 73 18.81 12.67 -34.42
N GLU A 74 18.96 13.93 -34.83
CA GLU A 74 19.93 14.85 -34.24
C GLU A 74 19.67 15.08 -32.74
N LEU A 75 18.40 15.23 -32.36
CA LEU A 75 17.99 15.36 -30.96
C LEU A 75 18.30 14.10 -30.16
N ARG A 76 18.04 12.92 -30.74
CA ARG A 76 18.35 11.63 -30.13
C ARG A 76 19.86 11.51 -29.89
N ASP A 77 20.68 11.79 -30.89
CA ASP A 77 22.15 11.72 -30.78
C ASP A 77 22.68 12.71 -29.72
N GLU A 78 22.08 13.91 -29.62
CA GLU A 78 22.43 14.89 -28.59
C GLU A 78 22.04 14.41 -27.18
N ILE A 79 20.87 13.80 -27.02
CA ILE A 79 20.41 13.26 -25.73
C ILE A 79 21.26 12.05 -25.33
N GLU A 80 21.46 11.08 -26.22
CA GLU A 80 22.26 9.88 -25.96
C GLU A 80 23.70 10.23 -25.60
N SER A 81 24.32 11.19 -26.31
CA SER A 81 25.71 11.60 -26.04
C SER A 81 25.93 12.28 -24.68
N ARG A 82 24.88 12.89 -24.10
CA ARG A 82 24.97 13.61 -22.81
C ARG A 82 24.35 12.85 -21.64
N HIS A 83 23.45 11.92 -21.91
CA HIS A 83 22.68 11.21 -20.88
C HIS A 83 23.58 10.57 -19.82
N ASP A 84 24.55 9.76 -20.23
CA ASP A 84 25.39 9.01 -19.29
C ASP A 84 26.27 9.92 -18.43
N LEU A 85 26.76 11.02 -19.01
CA LEU A 85 27.52 12.05 -18.30
C LEU A 85 26.67 12.74 -17.24
N VAL A 86 25.45 13.15 -17.58
CA VAL A 86 24.53 13.80 -16.63
C VAL A 86 24.13 12.84 -15.51
N ILE A 87 23.86 11.57 -15.81
CA ILE A 87 23.57 10.56 -14.80
C ILE A 87 24.75 10.36 -13.85
N GLN A 88 25.98 10.37 -14.38
CA GLN A 88 27.19 10.27 -13.57
C GLN A 88 27.39 11.50 -12.68
N GLU A 89 27.23 12.72 -13.21
CA GLU A 89 27.31 13.96 -12.43
C GLU A 89 26.27 14.01 -11.29
N LEU A 90 25.05 13.53 -11.56
CA LEU A 90 23.99 13.42 -10.56
C LEU A 90 24.35 12.42 -9.45
N LYS A 91 24.94 11.28 -9.80
CA LYS A 91 25.43 10.30 -8.82
C LYS A 91 26.58 10.87 -7.98
N ASP A 92 27.55 11.52 -8.61
CA ASP A 92 28.67 12.16 -7.93
C ASP A 92 28.18 13.26 -6.96
N LEU A 93 27.13 14.00 -7.34
CA LEU A 93 26.50 15.00 -6.48
C LEU A 93 25.83 14.37 -5.25
N ALA A 94 25.17 13.23 -5.40
CA ALA A 94 24.60 12.48 -4.28
C ALA A 94 25.67 11.89 -3.35
N GLU A 95 26.82 11.49 -3.87
CA GLU A 95 27.95 11.00 -3.06
C GLU A 95 28.65 12.14 -2.30
N ARG A 96 28.78 13.30 -2.94
CA ARG A 96 29.46 14.47 -2.37
C ARG A 96 28.65 15.15 -1.26
N TYR A 97 27.33 15.07 -1.32
CA TYR A 97 26.42 15.66 -0.33
C TYR A 97 25.47 14.58 0.23
N PRO A 98 25.90 13.84 1.28
CA PRO A 98 25.15 12.71 1.83
C PRO A 98 23.97 13.14 2.72
N VAL A 99 23.33 14.27 2.40
CA VAL A 99 22.14 14.78 3.09
C VAL A 99 20.90 14.20 2.39
N ASN A 100 19.92 13.72 3.16
CA ASN A 100 18.77 12.95 2.64
C ASN A 100 17.93 13.74 1.63
N GLU A 101 17.80 15.04 1.81
CA GLU A 101 17.09 15.98 0.94
C GLU A 101 17.77 16.06 -0.44
N VAL A 102 19.11 16.15 -0.45
CA VAL A 102 19.91 16.21 -1.69
C VAL A 102 19.84 14.88 -2.44
N ARG A 103 19.94 13.75 -1.72
CA ARG A 103 19.81 12.41 -2.34
C ARG A 103 18.42 12.18 -2.94
N SER A 104 17.37 12.67 -2.28
CA SER A 104 16.00 12.59 -2.79
C SER A 104 15.81 13.44 -4.05
N ALA A 105 16.32 14.68 -4.04
CA ALA A 105 16.27 15.56 -5.20
C ALA A 105 17.05 14.98 -6.40
N VAL A 106 18.24 14.43 -6.18
CA VAL A 106 19.02 13.72 -7.21
C VAL A 106 18.24 12.53 -7.78
N GLY A 107 17.59 11.73 -6.93
CA GLY A 107 16.78 10.61 -7.37
C GLY A 107 15.65 11.01 -8.32
N CYS A 108 14.99 12.14 -8.07
CA CYS A 108 13.97 12.68 -8.97
C CYS A 108 14.56 13.16 -10.30
N LEU A 109 15.75 13.78 -10.28
CA LEU A 109 16.43 14.26 -11.49
C LEU A 109 16.89 13.11 -12.39
N ILE A 110 17.40 12.02 -11.79
CA ILE A 110 17.78 10.81 -12.53
C ILE A 110 16.57 10.24 -13.27
N LEU A 111 15.43 10.10 -12.58
CA LEU A 111 14.19 9.61 -13.20
C LEU A 111 13.71 10.49 -14.35
N ALA A 112 13.79 11.82 -14.19
CA ALA A 112 13.42 12.75 -15.25
C ALA A 112 14.34 12.60 -16.48
N MET A 113 15.65 12.38 -16.29
CA MET A 113 16.59 12.18 -17.38
C MET A 113 16.37 10.86 -18.12
N GLU A 114 16.03 9.79 -17.40
CA GLU A 114 15.65 8.50 -17.99
C GLU A 114 14.40 8.67 -18.88
N GLN A 115 13.38 9.38 -18.39
CA GLN A 115 12.17 9.66 -19.17
C GLN A 115 12.45 10.47 -20.43
N VAL A 116 13.36 11.46 -20.37
CA VAL A 116 13.76 12.25 -21.55
C VAL A 116 14.43 11.38 -22.61
N ARG A 117 15.24 10.39 -22.19
CA ARG A 117 15.85 9.42 -23.10
C ARG A 117 14.80 8.49 -23.72
N ASP A 118 13.89 7.97 -22.91
CA ASP A 118 12.84 7.05 -23.37
C ASP A 118 11.92 7.69 -24.42
N LEU A 119 11.74 9.01 -24.37
CA LEU A 119 10.95 9.76 -25.36
C LEU A 119 11.55 9.73 -26.77
N VAL A 120 12.87 9.58 -26.91
CA VAL A 120 13.57 9.57 -28.22
C VAL A 120 13.98 8.16 -28.66
N ASP A 121 13.73 7.14 -27.86
CA ASP A 121 14.04 5.76 -28.18
C ASP A 121 12.95 5.15 -29.09
N PRO A 122 13.28 4.76 -30.34
CA PRO A 122 12.32 4.16 -31.26
C PRO A 122 11.85 2.76 -30.84
N ASP A 123 12.60 2.08 -29.98
CA ASP A 123 12.27 0.76 -29.45
C ASP A 123 11.33 0.85 -28.24
N VAL A 124 11.16 2.05 -27.67
CA VAL A 124 10.20 2.33 -26.60
C VAL A 124 8.86 2.74 -27.22
N PRO A 125 7.79 1.94 -27.07
CA PRO A 125 6.49 2.28 -27.63
C PRO A 125 5.93 3.53 -26.96
N ALA A 126 5.74 4.60 -27.73
CA ALA A 126 5.10 5.82 -27.25
C ALA A 126 3.75 5.51 -26.58
N GLU A 127 3.62 5.84 -25.29
CA GLU A 127 2.41 5.60 -24.53
C GLU A 127 1.25 6.39 -25.16
N ARG A 128 0.21 5.67 -25.61
CA ARG A 128 -0.90 6.24 -26.38
C ARG A 128 -1.93 7.00 -25.55
N SER A 129 -1.79 6.99 -24.22
CA SER A 129 -2.63 7.76 -23.30
C SER A 129 -1.76 8.33 -22.20
N GLU A 130 -2.06 9.56 -21.82
CA GLU A 130 -1.51 10.17 -20.61
C GLU A 130 -1.77 9.24 -19.42
N PRO A 131 -0.73 8.86 -18.65
CA PRO A 131 -0.92 8.05 -17.46
C PRO A 131 -1.83 8.78 -16.48
N ASN A 132 -2.64 8.01 -15.74
CA ASN A 132 -3.51 8.58 -14.74
C ASN A 132 -2.67 9.39 -13.73
N ALA A 133 -2.95 10.69 -13.58
CA ALA A 133 -2.17 11.56 -12.70
C ALA A 133 -2.05 11.02 -11.27
N ARG A 134 -3.04 10.26 -10.79
CA ARG A 134 -3.00 9.59 -9.49
C ARG A 134 -1.97 8.47 -9.42
N GLU A 135 -1.80 7.72 -10.50
CA GLU A 135 -0.77 6.68 -10.59
C GLU A 135 0.61 7.32 -10.60
N LEU A 136 0.81 8.42 -11.33
CA LEU A 136 2.08 9.14 -11.33
C LEU A 136 2.46 9.72 -9.95
N LEU A 137 1.50 10.33 -9.26
CA LEU A 137 1.75 10.98 -7.96
C LEU A 137 1.94 10.00 -6.80
N HIS A 138 1.33 8.81 -6.88
CA HIS A 138 1.31 7.85 -5.77
C HIS A 138 2.05 6.54 -6.05
N ALA A 139 2.55 6.32 -7.27
CA ALA A 139 3.26 5.09 -7.63
C ALA A 139 4.40 4.78 -6.65
N GLU A 140 5.31 5.72 -6.38
CA GLU A 140 6.44 5.45 -5.49
C GLU A 140 6.00 5.14 -4.05
N LEU A 141 4.88 5.70 -3.59
CA LEU A 141 4.33 5.39 -2.27
C LEU A 141 3.77 3.97 -2.21
N LEU A 142 3.31 3.40 -3.32
CA LEU A 142 2.89 1.99 -3.38
C LEU A 142 4.07 1.04 -3.17
N ARG A 143 5.32 1.46 -3.35
CA ARG A 143 6.49 0.59 -3.06
C ARG A 143 6.76 0.43 -1.57
N ILE A 144 6.08 1.21 -0.71
CA ILE A 144 6.15 1.12 0.74
C ILE A 144 5.16 0.05 1.20
N PRO A 145 5.60 -1.18 1.56
CA PRO A 145 4.69 -2.31 1.77
C PRO A 145 3.83 -2.19 3.03
N THR A 146 4.24 -1.33 3.95
CA THR A 146 3.50 -1.05 5.19
C THR A 146 2.36 -0.06 4.95
N LEU A 147 2.41 0.73 3.88
CA LEU A 147 1.41 1.76 3.60
C LEU A 147 0.16 1.15 2.98
N GLU A 148 -0.97 1.32 3.66
CA GLU A 148 -2.27 0.95 3.13
C GLU A 148 -2.88 2.15 2.40
N PHE A 149 -3.59 1.87 1.30
CA PHE A 149 -4.25 2.88 0.50
C PHE A 149 -5.73 2.60 0.40
N SER A 150 -6.53 3.65 0.56
CA SER A 150 -7.96 3.62 0.31
C SER A 150 -8.26 3.42 -1.18
N ALA A 151 -9.53 3.10 -1.50
CA ALA A 151 -10.00 3.02 -2.89
C ALA A 151 -9.78 4.32 -3.69
N THR A 152 -9.65 5.47 -3.02
CA THR A 152 -9.39 6.78 -3.63
C THR A 152 -7.90 7.13 -3.74
N TRP A 153 -7.00 6.16 -3.53
CA TRP A 153 -5.54 6.34 -3.61
C TRP A 153 -4.96 7.25 -2.52
N VAL A 154 -5.60 7.28 -1.34
CA VAL A 154 -5.14 8.05 -0.19
C VAL A 154 -4.53 7.09 0.85
N PRO A 155 -3.34 7.38 1.40
CA PRO A 155 -2.78 6.61 2.50
C PRO A 155 -3.72 6.57 3.72
N GLU A 156 -3.95 5.38 4.27
CA GLU A 156 -4.78 5.19 5.48
C GLU A 156 -3.91 5.24 6.74
N CYS A 157 -3.20 6.36 6.93
CA CYS A 157 -2.41 6.63 8.14
C CYS A 157 -2.44 8.12 8.49
N ASP A 158 -2.09 8.44 9.73
CA ASP A 158 -1.91 9.82 10.14
C ASP A 158 -0.66 10.45 9.49
N PRO A 159 -0.60 11.78 9.40
CA PRO A 159 0.51 12.47 8.71
C PRO A 159 1.90 12.22 9.32
N GLU A 160 2.00 11.98 10.63
CA GLU A 160 3.29 11.71 11.28
C GLU A 160 3.80 10.33 10.86
N THR A 161 2.96 9.31 10.97
CA THR A 161 3.26 7.94 10.50
C THR A 161 3.59 7.90 9.01
N LEU A 162 2.87 8.68 8.18
CA LEU A 162 3.16 8.78 6.75
C LEU A 162 4.57 9.32 6.51
N THR A 163 4.93 10.38 7.22
CA THR A 163 6.24 11.03 7.09
C THR A 163 7.36 10.07 7.48
N ASP A 164 7.22 9.40 8.62
CA ASP A 164 8.22 8.44 9.11
C ASP A 164 8.44 7.29 8.12
N ARG A 165 7.37 6.74 7.54
CA ARG A 165 7.44 5.67 6.56
C ARG A 165 8.06 6.11 5.23
N ILE A 166 7.79 7.34 4.80
CA ILE A 166 8.43 7.91 3.61
C ILE A 166 9.93 8.09 3.87
N VAL A 167 10.32 8.62 5.02
CA VAL A 167 11.73 8.80 5.38
C VAL A 167 12.45 7.45 5.45
N GLU A 168 11.86 6.45 6.09
CA GLU A 168 12.40 5.10 6.15
C GLU A 168 12.59 4.48 4.76
N TYR A 169 11.60 4.65 3.87
CA TYR A 169 11.67 4.20 2.48
C TYR A 169 12.77 4.91 1.68
N LEU A 170 12.98 6.21 1.89
CA LEU A 170 14.00 6.99 1.19
C LEU A 170 15.43 6.62 1.61
N VAL A 171 15.63 6.20 2.86
CA VAL A 171 16.94 5.81 3.40
C VAL A 171 17.27 4.34 3.12
N SER A 172 16.26 3.49 2.94
CA SER A 172 16.41 2.05 2.71
C SER A 172 16.61 1.69 1.22
N PRO A 173 17.19 0.52 0.90
CA PRO A 173 17.21 0.01 -0.47
C PRO A 173 15.79 -0.16 -1.01
N ARG A 174 15.49 0.46 -2.15
CA ARG A 174 14.13 0.47 -2.71
C ARG A 174 13.78 -0.91 -3.29
N PRO A 175 12.72 -1.58 -2.80
CA PRO A 175 12.29 -2.87 -3.33
C PRO A 175 11.86 -2.73 -4.78
N SER A 176 12.21 -3.69 -5.64
CA SER A 176 11.64 -3.75 -7.00
C SER A 176 10.11 -3.80 -6.94
N TRP A 177 9.41 -3.43 -8.01
CA TRP A 177 7.94 -3.51 -8.05
C TRP A 177 7.39 -4.90 -7.74
N MET A 178 8.07 -5.94 -8.22
CA MET A 178 7.70 -7.33 -7.93
C MET A 178 7.89 -7.65 -6.44
N THR A 179 8.99 -7.17 -5.85
CA THR A 179 9.26 -7.33 -4.41
C THR A 179 8.25 -6.55 -3.57
N ALA A 180 7.86 -5.35 -3.99
CA ALA A 180 6.83 -4.56 -3.30
C ALA A 180 5.49 -5.30 -3.27
N ILE A 181 5.05 -5.89 -4.40
CA ILE A 181 3.84 -6.72 -4.47
C ILE A 181 3.94 -7.92 -3.51
N GLN A 182 5.08 -8.62 -3.50
CA GLN A 182 5.27 -9.76 -2.60
C GLN A 182 5.20 -9.35 -1.12
N LEU A 183 5.82 -8.23 -0.76
CA LEU A 183 5.79 -7.70 0.60
C LEU A 183 4.40 -7.19 1.01
N GLN A 184 3.67 -6.56 0.08
CA GLN A 184 2.28 -6.16 0.31
C GLN A 184 1.38 -7.37 0.56
N LEU A 185 1.51 -8.43 -0.24
CA LEU A 185 0.77 -9.68 -0.03
C LEU A 185 1.19 -10.38 1.26
N ALA A 186 2.46 -10.29 1.67
CA ALA A 186 2.89 -10.82 2.96
C ALA A 186 2.30 -10.05 4.15
N ASN A 187 1.94 -8.77 3.95
CA ASN A 187 1.27 -7.91 4.93
C ASN A 187 -0.26 -7.89 4.78
N ASP A 188 -0.85 -8.85 4.06
CA ASP A 188 -2.30 -8.93 3.77
C ASP A 188 -2.89 -7.67 3.07
N ASN A 189 -2.05 -6.82 2.48
CA ASN A 189 -2.44 -5.58 1.81
C ASN A 189 -2.76 -5.83 0.32
N LEU A 190 -3.84 -6.58 0.08
CA LEU A 190 -4.28 -6.98 -1.26
C LEU A 190 -4.63 -5.78 -2.15
N ASP A 191 -5.27 -4.75 -1.58
CA ASP A 191 -5.69 -3.56 -2.34
C ASP A 191 -4.50 -2.79 -2.91
N SER A 192 -3.40 -2.67 -2.15
CA SER A 192 -2.19 -2.01 -2.63
C SER A 192 -1.45 -2.87 -3.65
N ALA A 193 -1.46 -4.20 -3.50
CA ALA A 193 -0.92 -5.13 -4.49
C ALA A 193 -1.68 -5.06 -5.83
N GLU A 194 -3.01 -4.96 -5.78
CA GLU A 194 -3.84 -4.77 -6.96
C GLU A 194 -3.56 -3.45 -7.67
N LYS A 195 -3.48 -2.33 -6.93
CA LYS A 195 -3.12 -1.02 -7.48
C LYS A 195 -1.73 -1.04 -8.11
N THR A 196 -0.76 -1.64 -7.43
CA THR A 196 0.59 -1.79 -7.96
C THR A 196 0.57 -2.58 -9.26
N SER A 197 -0.18 -3.68 -9.36
CA SER A 197 -0.29 -4.48 -10.59
C SER A 197 -0.94 -3.76 -11.78
N SER A 198 -1.67 -2.66 -11.52
CA SER A 198 -2.29 -1.84 -12.57
C SER A 198 -1.36 -0.80 -13.17
N LEU A 199 -0.20 -0.55 -12.55
CA LEU A 199 0.75 0.45 -12.99
C LEU A 199 1.28 0.16 -14.42
N PRO A 200 1.56 1.21 -15.21
CA PRO A 200 2.04 1.07 -16.58
C PRO A 200 3.42 0.40 -16.70
N VAL A 201 4.19 0.35 -15.60
CA VAL A 201 5.52 -0.29 -15.52
C VAL A 201 5.53 -1.77 -15.91
N PHE A 202 4.40 -2.46 -15.79
CA PHE A 202 4.31 -3.86 -16.16
C PHE A 202 3.88 -4.04 -17.62
N THR A 203 4.52 -4.97 -18.33
CA THR A 203 4.07 -5.41 -19.65
C THR A 203 2.70 -6.08 -19.55
N ARG A 204 1.98 -6.17 -20.68
CA ARG A 204 0.67 -6.84 -20.73
C ARG A 204 0.73 -8.29 -20.25
N LEU A 205 1.82 -9.00 -20.56
CA LEU A 205 2.02 -10.40 -20.16
C LEU A 205 2.21 -10.50 -18.64
N GLU A 206 3.05 -9.64 -18.07
CA GLU A 206 3.29 -9.58 -16.62
C GLU A 206 2.02 -9.23 -15.86
N ARG A 207 1.24 -8.24 -16.33
CA ARG A 207 -0.07 -7.90 -15.71
C ARG A 207 -1.00 -9.10 -15.68
N GLN A 208 -1.07 -9.88 -16.75
CA GLN A 208 -1.91 -11.10 -16.78
C GLN A 208 -1.42 -12.16 -15.80
N GLN A 209 -0.10 -12.31 -15.64
CA GLN A 209 0.47 -13.25 -14.66
C GLN A 209 0.20 -12.78 -13.23
N LEU A 210 0.42 -11.49 -12.93
CA LEU A 210 0.13 -10.88 -11.63
C LEU A 210 -1.35 -11.00 -11.28
N GLN A 211 -2.25 -10.73 -12.23
CA GLN A 211 -3.69 -10.91 -12.01
C GLN A 211 -4.07 -12.35 -11.64
N LYS A 212 -3.41 -13.36 -12.23
CA LYS A 212 -3.63 -14.76 -11.85
C LYS A 212 -3.13 -15.05 -10.43
N VAL A 213 -1.97 -14.51 -10.05
CA VAL A 213 -1.42 -14.65 -8.68
C VAL A 213 -2.36 -14.00 -7.67
N LEU A 214 -2.78 -12.76 -7.93
CA LEU A 214 -3.71 -12.01 -7.06
C LEU A 214 -5.07 -12.70 -6.95
N ALA A 215 -5.61 -13.22 -8.06
CA ALA A 215 -6.86 -13.97 -8.02
C ALA A 215 -6.76 -15.27 -7.19
N LYS A 216 -5.62 -15.97 -7.30
CA LYS A 216 -5.35 -17.15 -6.47
C LYS A 216 -5.25 -16.78 -4.99
N TYR A 217 -4.52 -15.72 -4.67
CA TYR A 217 -4.35 -15.24 -3.30
C TYR A 217 -5.68 -14.79 -2.69
N ARG A 218 -6.49 -14.02 -3.42
CA ARG A 218 -7.84 -13.63 -2.99
C ARG A 218 -8.72 -14.84 -2.69
N LYS A 219 -8.68 -15.85 -3.55
CA LYS A 219 -9.42 -17.10 -3.33
C LYS A 219 -8.94 -17.83 -2.07
N GLN A 220 -7.63 -17.88 -1.84
CA GLN A 220 -7.06 -18.49 -0.63
C GLN A 220 -7.53 -17.76 0.64
N GLN A 221 -7.46 -16.43 0.68
CA GLN A 221 -7.99 -15.66 1.80
C GLN A 221 -9.50 -15.88 2.00
N GLN A 222 -10.27 -15.93 0.91
CA GLN A 222 -11.71 -16.22 1.00
C GLN A 222 -11.98 -17.62 1.58
N ASP A 223 -11.24 -18.63 1.12
CA ASP A 223 -11.35 -20.02 1.60
C ASP A 223 -10.96 -20.14 3.09
N GLU A 224 -9.92 -19.42 3.52
CA GLU A 224 -9.49 -19.34 4.92
C GLU A 224 -10.56 -18.71 5.80
N ILE A 225 -11.15 -17.61 5.37
CA ILE A 225 -12.21 -16.95 6.13
C ILE A 225 -13.48 -17.82 6.20
N TRP A 226 -13.83 -18.51 5.12
CA TRP A 226 -14.92 -19.49 5.15
C TRP A 226 -14.66 -20.63 6.14
N LYS A 227 -13.41 -21.10 6.22
CA LYS A 227 -13.01 -22.11 7.20
C LYS A 227 -13.14 -21.56 8.62
N ASP A 228 -12.64 -20.36 8.88
CA ASP A 228 -12.74 -19.71 10.20
C ASP A 228 -14.20 -19.45 10.62
N LEU A 229 -15.07 -19.12 9.67
CA LEU A 229 -16.49 -18.93 9.91
C LEU A 229 -17.17 -20.24 10.33
N ARG A 230 -16.87 -21.35 9.64
CA ARG A 230 -17.35 -22.69 10.03
C ARG A 230 -16.81 -23.12 11.40
N GLU A 231 -15.54 -22.87 11.68
CA GLU A 231 -14.96 -23.19 12.98
C GLU A 231 -15.65 -22.39 14.09
N THR A 232 -15.90 -21.09 13.87
CA THR A 232 -16.61 -20.24 14.83
C THR A 232 -18.04 -20.72 15.07
N GLU A 233 -18.75 -21.18 14.03
CA GLU A 233 -20.06 -21.83 14.16
C GLU A 233 -20.01 -23.06 15.06
N THR A 234 -19.04 -23.95 14.83
CA THR A 234 -18.89 -25.14 15.68
C THR A 234 -18.56 -24.78 17.13
N MET A 235 -17.78 -23.71 17.38
CA MET A 235 -17.50 -23.22 18.73
C MET A 235 -18.77 -22.71 19.42
N ILE A 236 -19.64 -21.99 18.70
CA ILE A 236 -20.93 -21.52 19.24
C ILE A 236 -21.86 -22.70 19.55
N GLU A 237 -21.94 -23.69 18.66
CA GLU A 237 -22.75 -24.89 18.88
C GLU A 237 -22.26 -25.69 20.10
N GLN A 238 -20.95 -25.91 20.22
CA GLN A 238 -20.34 -26.60 21.36
C GLN A 238 -20.61 -25.85 22.67
N ALA A 239 -20.41 -24.54 22.69
CA ALA A 239 -20.68 -23.71 23.86
C ALA A 239 -22.18 -23.69 24.23
N SER A 240 -23.07 -23.74 23.24
CA SER A 240 -24.51 -23.87 23.47
C SER A 240 -24.87 -25.23 24.07
N ARG A 241 -24.26 -26.34 23.60
CA ARG A 241 -24.45 -27.68 24.21
C ARG A 241 -23.98 -27.73 25.66
N MET A 242 -22.93 -26.99 25.99
CA MET A 242 -22.42 -26.84 27.36
C MET A 242 -23.22 -25.82 28.20
N GLN A 243 -24.32 -25.28 27.67
CA GLN A 243 -25.17 -24.26 28.32
C GLN A 243 -24.42 -22.98 28.75
N ILE A 244 -23.27 -22.70 28.13
CA ILE A 244 -22.46 -21.48 28.39
C ILE A 244 -23.17 -20.23 27.86
N PHE A 245 -24.01 -20.39 26.83
CA PHE A 245 -24.75 -19.32 26.18
C PHE A 245 -26.24 -19.47 26.38
N SER A 246 -26.91 -18.33 26.60
CA SER A 246 -28.37 -18.25 26.52
C SER A 246 -28.84 -18.37 25.07
N GLU A 247 -30.12 -18.69 24.89
CA GLU A 247 -30.74 -18.77 23.57
C GLU A 247 -30.71 -17.40 22.84
N GLN A 248 -30.77 -16.30 23.59
CA GLN A 248 -30.63 -14.94 23.08
C GLN A 248 -29.22 -14.63 22.59
N ASP A 249 -28.18 -15.09 23.30
CA ASP A 249 -26.78 -14.95 22.85
C ASP A 249 -26.55 -15.73 21.55
N ARG A 250 -27.10 -16.95 21.46
CA ARG A 250 -27.03 -17.78 20.26
C ARG A 250 -27.67 -17.10 19.04
N ALA A 251 -28.85 -16.52 19.21
CA ALA A 251 -29.51 -15.76 18.15
C ALA A 251 -28.69 -14.53 17.73
N GLY A 252 -28.08 -13.83 18.69
CA GLY A 252 -27.19 -12.69 18.42
C GLY A 252 -25.93 -13.07 17.64
N PHE A 253 -25.29 -14.19 17.99
CA PHE A 253 -24.13 -14.70 17.25
C PHE A 253 -24.51 -15.18 15.85
N ALA A 254 -25.62 -15.90 15.68
CA ALA A 254 -26.10 -16.34 14.37
C ALA A 254 -26.38 -15.15 13.43
N ALA A 255 -27.02 -14.09 13.94
CA ALA A 255 -27.28 -12.88 13.16
C ALA A 255 -26.01 -12.11 12.78
N ARG A 256 -24.92 -12.24 13.54
CA ARG A 256 -23.61 -11.66 13.18
C ARG A 256 -22.89 -12.52 12.14
N LEU A 257 -22.91 -13.84 12.29
CA LEU A 257 -22.34 -14.77 11.31
C LEU A 257 -23.01 -14.66 9.94
N GLU A 258 -24.34 -14.52 9.91
CA GLU A 258 -25.06 -14.37 8.64
C GLU A 258 -24.73 -13.06 7.94
N ARG A 259 -24.54 -11.97 8.70
CA ARG A 259 -24.04 -10.70 8.15
C ARG A 259 -22.62 -10.84 7.58
N LEU A 260 -21.75 -11.60 8.24
CA LEU A 260 -20.39 -11.86 7.75
C LEU A 260 -20.42 -12.71 6.48
N ARG A 261 -21.29 -13.74 6.39
CA ARG A 261 -21.48 -14.54 5.16
C ARG A 261 -21.94 -13.69 3.97
N GLN A 262 -22.87 -12.76 4.22
CA GLN A 262 -23.33 -11.82 3.21
C GLN A 262 -22.21 -10.86 2.79
N GLY A 263 -21.43 -10.34 3.75
CA GLY A 263 -20.25 -9.51 3.48
C GLY A 263 -19.20 -10.22 2.62
N LEU A 264 -18.88 -11.47 2.94
CA LEU A 264 -17.93 -12.31 2.18
C LEU A 264 -18.36 -12.61 0.75
N SER A 265 -19.65 -12.49 0.44
CA SER A 265 -20.18 -12.70 -0.91
C SER A 265 -20.15 -11.42 -1.75
N ILE A 266 -20.06 -10.24 -1.11
CA ILE A 266 -20.20 -8.92 -1.76
C ILE A 266 -18.86 -8.18 -1.80
N SER A 267 -18.09 -8.24 -0.71
CA SER A 267 -16.85 -7.49 -0.57
C SER A 267 -15.71 -8.12 -1.39
N ARG A 268 -14.82 -7.27 -1.93
CA ARG A 268 -13.56 -7.71 -2.56
C ARG A 268 -12.41 -7.81 -1.58
N ASN A 269 -12.44 -7.02 -0.51
CA ASN A 269 -11.47 -7.05 0.58
C ASN A 269 -12.16 -7.62 1.81
N HIS A 270 -11.59 -8.66 2.40
CA HIS A 270 -12.18 -9.40 3.51
C HIS A 270 -11.51 -9.15 4.87
N SER A 271 -10.64 -8.13 4.97
CA SER A 271 -9.91 -7.82 6.20
C SER A 271 -10.85 -7.45 7.36
N ALA A 272 -11.91 -6.68 7.08
CA ALA A 272 -12.89 -6.29 8.07
C ALA A 272 -13.69 -7.50 8.61
N GLU A 273 -14.10 -8.41 7.71
CA GLU A 273 -14.78 -9.64 8.07
C GLU A 273 -13.89 -10.58 8.89
N ALA A 274 -12.61 -10.70 8.52
CA ALA A 274 -11.63 -11.49 9.27
C ALA A 274 -11.43 -10.98 10.71
N GLU A 275 -11.30 -9.66 10.88
CA GLU A 275 -11.17 -9.04 12.22
C GLU A 275 -12.45 -9.21 13.05
N GLU A 276 -13.64 -9.11 12.47
CA GLU A 276 -14.89 -9.39 13.19
C GLU A 276 -15.02 -10.87 13.61
N ILE A 277 -14.59 -11.82 12.77
CA ILE A 277 -14.55 -13.25 13.15
C ILE A 277 -13.58 -13.47 14.32
N LYS A 278 -12.40 -12.86 14.29
CA LYS A 278 -11.42 -12.92 15.37
C LYS A 278 -11.97 -12.34 16.67
N LYS A 279 -12.66 -11.19 16.64
CA LYS A 279 -13.36 -10.62 17.80
C LYS A 279 -14.43 -11.57 18.34
N LEU A 280 -15.20 -12.21 17.48
CA LEU A 280 -16.21 -13.19 17.88
C LEU A 280 -15.59 -14.40 18.57
N ARG A 281 -14.53 -14.99 18.01
CA ARG A 281 -13.80 -16.11 18.63
C ARG A 281 -13.23 -15.73 20.00
N GLN A 282 -12.62 -14.55 20.11
CA GLN A 282 -12.13 -14.04 21.39
C GLN A 282 -13.25 -13.84 22.42
N ALA A 283 -14.42 -13.33 21.99
CA ALA A 283 -15.56 -13.16 22.88
C ALA A 283 -16.10 -14.51 23.40
N ILE A 284 -16.17 -15.52 22.52
CA ILE A 284 -16.57 -16.89 22.89
C ILE A 284 -15.59 -17.48 23.90
N GLU A 285 -14.29 -17.39 23.64
CA GLU A 285 -13.26 -17.98 24.50
C GLU A 285 -13.19 -17.28 25.88
N ARG A 286 -13.32 -15.95 25.91
CA ARG A 286 -13.42 -15.19 27.17
C ARG A 286 -14.62 -15.61 28.00
N ARG A 287 -15.74 -15.97 27.37
CA ARG A 287 -16.95 -16.40 28.09
C ARG A 287 -16.81 -17.85 28.58
N ARG A 288 -16.22 -18.72 27.76
CA ARG A 288 -15.88 -20.10 28.16
C ARG A 288 -14.94 -20.15 29.36
N THR A 289 -13.88 -19.35 29.35
CA THR A 289 -12.91 -19.27 30.47
C THR A 289 -13.53 -18.72 31.75
N ARG A 290 -14.46 -17.77 31.65
CA ARG A 290 -15.25 -17.27 32.80
C ARG A 290 -16.16 -18.34 33.41
N GLU A 291 -16.88 -19.10 32.59
CA GLU A 291 -17.73 -20.19 33.12
C GLU A 291 -16.90 -21.34 33.70
N ALA A 292 -15.75 -21.67 33.09
CA ALA A 292 -14.83 -22.67 33.62
C ALA A 292 -14.24 -22.26 34.98
N THR A 293 -13.90 -20.99 35.16
CA THR A 293 -13.41 -20.47 36.46
C THR A 293 -14.51 -20.44 37.51
N LEU A 294 -15.72 -19.99 37.17
CA LEU A 294 -16.87 -20.02 38.09
C LEU A 294 -17.26 -21.44 38.53
N THR A 295 -17.22 -22.41 37.62
CA THR A 295 -17.48 -23.82 37.97
C THR A 295 -16.36 -24.42 38.83
N GLN A 296 -15.11 -24.07 38.56
CA GLN A 296 -13.97 -24.49 39.39
C GLN A 296 -14.04 -23.90 40.81
N GLU A 297 -14.39 -22.62 40.95
CA GLU A 297 -14.59 -21.97 42.25
C GLU A 297 -15.75 -22.61 43.04
N ARG A 298 -16.87 -22.91 42.37
CA ARG A 298 -18.00 -23.62 43.01
C ARG A 298 -17.62 -25.03 43.47
N LEU A 299 -16.85 -25.77 42.67
CA LEU A 299 -16.38 -27.11 43.05
C LEU A 299 -15.43 -27.06 44.24
N GLN A 300 -14.54 -26.07 44.30
CA GLN A 300 -13.65 -25.87 45.45
C GLN A 300 -14.41 -25.50 46.73
N GLN A 301 -15.46 -24.67 46.62
CA GLN A 301 -16.32 -24.34 47.76
C GLN A 301 -17.09 -25.56 48.28
N LEU A 302 -17.59 -26.41 47.39
CA LEU A 302 -18.29 -27.66 47.78
C LEU A 302 -17.34 -28.71 48.36
N SER A 303 -16.11 -28.78 47.87
CA SER A 303 -15.07 -29.67 48.41
C SER A 303 -14.49 -29.18 49.75
N GLY A 304 -14.73 -27.91 50.12
CA GLY A 304 -14.32 -27.34 51.40
C GLY A 304 -15.29 -27.59 52.56
N ASP A 305 -16.51 -28.07 52.29
CA ASP A 305 -17.59 -28.24 53.29
C ASP A 305 -17.73 -29.68 53.83
N GLU A 306 -16.91 -30.62 53.35
CA GLU A 306 -16.77 -31.98 53.91
C GLU A 306 -15.46 -32.14 54.69
N MET A 307 -15.38 -31.57 55.89
CA MET A 307 -14.56 -32.14 56.96
C MET A 307 -15.45 -32.53 58.15
N PRO A 308 -15.40 -33.79 58.61
CA PRO A 308 -16.18 -34.21 59.77
C PRO A 308 -15.66 -33.49 61.01
N LYS A 309 -16.58 -32.87 61.76
CA LYS A 309 -16.34 -32.38 63.13
C LYS A 309 -15.53 -33.45 63.90
N PRO A 310 -14.36 -33.13 64.48
CA PRO A 310 -13.69 -34.07 65.35
C PRO A 310 -14.61 -34.37 66.54
N ALA A 311 -14.91 -35.65 66.73
CA ALA A 311 -15.67 -36.13 67.87
C ALA A 311 -14.99 -35.68 69.18
N PRO A 312 -15.75 -35.31 70.22
CA PRO A 312 -15.16 -34.90 71.48
C PRO A 312 -14.40 -36.09 72.09
N PRO A 313 -13.22 -35.87 72.69
CA PRO A 313 -12.45 -36.95 73.27
C PRO A 313 -13.22 -37.56 74.43
N ALA A 314 -13.39 -38.88 74.39
CA ALA A 314 -13.87 -39.67 75.50
C ALA A 314 -12.90 -39.52 76.67
N SER A 315 -13.34 -38.85 77.74
CA SER A 315 -12.64 -38.80 79.02
C SER A 315 -12.76 -40.17 79.67
N ASP A 316 -11.74 -41.00 79.48
CA ASP A 316 -11.57 -42.29 80.17
C ASP A 316 -10.96 -42.00 81.55
N TRP A 317 -11.82 -41.82 82.54
CA TRP A 317 -11.45 -41.76 83.95
C TRP A 317 -11.61 -43.17 84.55
N ARG A 318 -10.48 -43.87 84.72
CA ARG A 318 -10.15 -44.85 85.77
C ARG A 318 -9.27 -45.95 85.20
N ILE A 319 -8.15 -46.18 85.87
CA ILE A 319 -7.94 -47.37 86.71
C ILE A 319 -6.81 -47.02 87.70
N ASP A 320 -7.17 -47.01 88.98
CA ASP A 320 -6.26 -47.20 90.12
C ASP A 320 -5.83 -48.67 90.18
N PHE A 321 -4.56 -48.95 90.50
CA PHE A 321 -4.06 -50.10 91.29
C PHE A 321 -2.60 -49.79 91.65
N THR A 322 -2.31 -49.21 92.83
CA THR A 322 -1.84 -49.87 94.08
C THR A 322 -0.55 -50.70 93.97
N SER A 323 0.37 -50.43 94.92
CA SER A 323 1.60 -51.13 95.37
C SER A 323 1.71 -52.63 95.03
N ASP A 324 2.89 -53.17 94.73
CA ASP A 324 4.11 -53.23 95.58
C ASP A 324 5.43 -53.16 94.80
#